data_AF-A0AA96XCL8-F1
#
_entry.id   AF-A0AA96XCL8-F1
#
_cell.length_a   1.000
_cell.length_b   1.000
_cell.length_c   1.000
_cell.angle_alpha   90.00
_cell.angle_beta   90.00
_cell.angle_gamma   90.00
#
_symmetry.space_group_name_H-M   'P 1'
#
loop_
_entity.id
_entity.type
_entity.pdbx_description
1 polymer ?
#
loop_
_entity_poly.entity_id
_entity_poly.type
_entity_poly.pdbx_seq_one_letter_code
_entity_poly.pdbx_strand_id
1 'polypeptide(L)' 'MDSWLQKQGLDAYGNPEGSMYAGGTPLFNERTGEQIDRLDFIFKNKPEVRQACASDASAE' A
#
# COMPACT_ATOMS: atom_id res chain seq x y z
N MET A 1 4.55 1.77 8.52
CA MET A 1 3.92 1.35 7.25
C MET A 1 4.95 1.37 6.13
N ASP A 2 5.41 2.55 5.71
CA ASP A 2 6.34 2.73 4.58
C ASP A 2 7.65 1.95 4.75
N SER A 3 8.27 1.99 5.94
CA SER A 3 9.50 1.24 6.23
C SER A 3 9.30 -0.27 6.15
N TRP A 4 8.09 -0.77 6.45
CA TRP A 4 7.78 -2.19 6.30
C TRP A 4 7.64 -2.55 4.82
N LEU A 5 6.93 -1.72 4.05
CA LEU A 5 6.79 -1.90 2.61
C LEU A 5 8.16 -1.95 1.92
N GLN A 6 9.04 -1.00 2.23
CA GLN A 6 10.41 -0.98 1.70
C GLN A 6 11.22 -2.23 2.09
N LYS A 7 11.14 -2.67 3.35
CA LYS A 7 11.80 -3.92 3.79
C LYS A 7 11.30 -5.16 3.04
N GLN A 8 10.05 -5.15 2.58
CA GLN A 8 9.45 -6.22 1.79
C GLN A 8 9.70 -6.05 0.27
N GLY A 9 10.45 -5.03 -0.16
CA GLY A 9 10.65 -4.74 -1.59
C GLY A 9 9.36 -4.28 -2.28
N LEU A 10 8.48 -3.62 -1.53
CA LEU A 10 7.22 -3.07 -2.01
C LEU A 10 7.32 -1.54 -2.13
N ASP A 11 6.56 -1.01 -3.08
CA ASP A 11 6.39 0.42 -3.29
C ASP A 11 5.46 1.04 -2.23
N ALA A 12 5.23 2.35 -2.37
CA ALA A 12 4.37 3.12 -1.48
C ALA A 12 2.90 2.67 -1.46
N TYR A 13 2.47 1.82 -2.38
CA TYR A 13 1.10 1.31 -2.50
C TYR A 13 1.00 -0.18 -2.12
N GLY A 14 2.11 -0.80 -1.71
CA GLY A 14 2.16 -2.21 -1.35
C GLY A 14 2.19 -3.17 -2.53
N ASN A 15 2.52 -2.65 -3.72
CA ASN A 15 2.82 -3.45 -4.89
C ASN A 15 4.33 -3.69 -5.00
N PRO A 16 4.79 -4.64 -5.83
CA PRO A 16 6.22 -4.85 -6.06
C PRO A 16 6.92 -3.55 -6.46
N GLU A 17 8.11 -3.32 -5.92
CA GLU A 17 8.95 -2.19 -6.35
C GLU A 17 9.14 -2.19 -7.87
N GLY A 18 9.03 -1.01 -8.49
CA GLY A 18 9.06 -0.88 -9.96
C GLY A 18 7.72 -1.12 -10.65
N SER A 19 6.63 -1.28 -9.89
CA SER A 19 5.27 -1.31 -10.45
C SER A 19 4.96 -0.03 -11.23
N MET A 20 4.66 -0.18 -12.51
CA MET A 20 4.26 0.92 -13.38
C MET A 20 2.75 1.06 -13.37
N TYR A 21 2.27 2.26 -13.09
CA TYR A 21 0.84 2.59 -13.11
C TYR A 21 0.51 3.37 -14.37
N ALA A 22 -0.22 2.75 -15.29
CA ALA A 22 -0.85 3.49 -16.37
C ALA A 22 -1.80 4.53 -15.75
N GLY A 23 -1.57 5.82 -16.03
CA GLY A 23 -2.34 6.91 -15.42
C GLY A 23 -1.76 7.46 -14.10
N GLY A 24 -0.58 6.99 -13.65
CA GLY A 24 0.20 7.62 -12.57
C GLY A 24 0.11 6.92 -11.20
N THR A 25 -1.09 6.68 -10.66
CA THR A 25 -1.24 6.01 -9.36
C THR A 25 -2.35 4.96 -9.39
N PRO A 26 -2.26 3.87 -8.61
CA PRO A 26 -3.30 2.84 -8.54
C PRO A 26 -4.52 3.27 -7.73
N LEU A 27 -4.48 4.46 -7.12
CA LEU A 27 -5.53 4.98 -6.25
C LEU A 27 -6.75 5.49 -7.02
N PHE A 28 -6.59 5.76 -8.31
CA PHE A 28 -7.68 6.21 -9.15
C PHE A 28 -8.05 5.13 -10.16
N ASN A 29 -9.32 4.74 -10.16
CA ASN A 29 -9.85 3.79 -11.12
C ASN A 29 -10.43 4.55 -12.31
N GLU A 30 -9.66 4.70 -13.38
CA GLU A 30 -10.10 5.42 -14.60
C GLU A 30 -11.33 4.77 -15.28
N ARG A 31 -11.59 3.48 -15.02
CA ARG A 31 -12.74 2.76 -15.58
C ARG A 31 -14.05 3.10 -14.87
N THR A 32 -14.02 3.32 -13.56
CA THR A 32 -15.22 3.61 -12.75
C THR A 32 -15.29 5.08 -12.28
N GLY A 33 -14.19 5.83 -12.36
CA GLY A 33 -14.06 7.18 -11.82
C GLY A 33 -13.89 7.21 -10.30
N GLU A 34 -13.73 6.06 -9.65
CA GLU A 34 -13.62 5.97 -8.19
C GLU A 34 -12.19 6.20 -7.73
N GLN A 35 -12.04 6.93 -6.62
CA GLN A 35 -10.77 7.08 -5.92
C GLN A 35 -10.81 6.29 -4.62
N ILE A 36 -9.77 5.51 -4.37
CA ILE A 36 -9.57 4.78 -3.11
C ILE A 36 -8.43 5.43 -2.33
N ASP A 37 -8.61 5.48 -1.01
CA ASP A 37 -7.57 5.97 -0.13
C ASP A 37 -6.33 5.08 -0.16
N ARG A 38 -5.17 5.70 0.00
CA ARG A 38 -3.88 4.99 -0.08
C ARG A 38 -3.80 3.85 0.92
N LEU A 39 -4.21 4.10 2.16
CA LEU A 39 -4.17 3.12 3.23
C LEU A 39 -5.14 1.97 2.96
N ASP A 40 -6.36 2.27 2.51
CA ASP A 40 -7.35 1.25 2.15
C ASP A 40 -6.88 0.38 0.99
N PHE A 41 -6.24 0.98 -0.02
CA PHE A 41 -5.63 0.24 -1.12
C PHE A 41 -4.53 -0.70 -0.63
N ILE A 42 -3.58 -0.20 0.17
CA ILE A 42 -2.50 -1.01 0.73
C ILE A 42 -3.08 -2.14 1.59
N PHE A 43 -4.05 -1.85 2.46
CA PHE A 43 -4.63 -2.85 3.33
C PHE A 43 -5.45 -3.92 2.59
N LYS A 44 -6.11 -3.54 1.50
CA LYS A 44 -6.79 -4.48 0.61
C LYS A 44 -5.81 -5.40 -0.10
N ASN A 45 -4.65 -4.87 -0.50
CA ASN A 45 -3.63 -5.62 -1.25
C ASN A 45 -2.70 -6.44 -0.33
N LYS A 46 -2.39 -5.91 0.85
CA LYS A 46 -1.43 -6.43 1.83
C LYS A 46 -2.03 -6.32 3.24
N PRO A 47 -2.98 -7.18 3.62
CA PRO A 47 -3.56 -7.16 4.96
C PRO A 47 -2.53 -7.41 6.07
N GLU A 48 -1.42 -8.08 5.76
CA GLU A 48 -0.31 -8.39 6.67
C GLU A 48 0.34 -7.12 7.24
N VAL A 49 0.33 -6.02 6.49
CA VAL A 49 0.91 -4.77 6.98
C VAL A 49 0.13 -4.19 8.15
N ARG A 50 -1.18 -4.48 8.27
CA ARG A 50 -1.95 -4.07 9.46
C ARG A 50 -1.39 -4.74 10.71
N GLN A 51 -1.04 -6.02 10.60
CA GLN A 51 -0.49 -6.78 11.71
C GLN A 51 0.93 -6.30 12.03
N ALA A 52 1.77 -6.10 11.01
CA ALA A 52 3.11 -5.57 11.20
C ALA A 52 3.11 -4.17 11.84
N CYS A 53 2.25 -3.25 11.38
CA CYS A 53 2.12 -1.93 11.99
C CYS A 53 1.51 -1.99 13.41
N ALA A 54 0.59 -2.90 13.69
CA ALA A 54 0.05 -3.08 15.03
C ALA A 54 1.10 -3.64 16.02
N SER A 55 2.00 -4.49 15.54
CA SER A 55 3.11 -5.03 16.34
C SER A 55 4.23 -4.01 16.57
N ASP A 56 4.54 -3.15 15.60
CA ASP A 56 5.50 -2.04 15.77
C ASP A 56 4.98 -0.95 16.72
N ALA A 57 3.66 -0.77 16.83
CA ALA A 57 3.04 0.21 17.74
C ALA A 57 2.98 -0.22 19.22
N SER A 58 3.40 -1.46 19.54
CA SER A 58 3.43 -1.99 20.92
C SER A 58 4.83 -1.98 21.54
N ALA A 59 5.81 -1.33 20.90
CA ALA A 59 7.15 -1.13 21.42
C ALA A 59 7.39 0.36 21.76
N GLU A 60 6.57 0.91 22.66
CA GLU A 60 6.85 2.16 23.40
C GLU A 60 6.61 1.94 24.90
#